data_AF-Q5C1T4-F1
#
_entry.id   AF-Q5C1T4-F1
#
_cell.length_a   1.000
_cell.length_b   1.000
_cell.length_c   1.000
_cell.angle_alpha   90.00
_cell.angle_beta   90.00
_cell.angle_gamma   90.00
#
_symmetry.space_group_name_H-M   'P 1'
#
loop_
_entity.id
_entity.type
_entity.pdbx_description
1 polymer ?
#
loop_
_entity_poly.entity_id
_entity_poly.type
_entity_poly.pdbx_seq_one_letter_code
_entity_poly.pdbx_strand_id
1 'polypeptide(L)'
;MTMKEPIQIILIFLQNLHILSEKFPVKEFRNYVLPILQLAIDTDNKMIQELCLKSLPTIGKAMDLNLLKNSLLPRIQRLCLSTEYLSTRMNCLLCIGKLLDHLDKWIVMDDILPFLQQIKSREPIILMAIFGIYRLAFSHERLGISREKLATKVLPYLIPLSIESNLNLKQYSAYASLIHDMCTHLEREQYAKLEQLHGATDEDSMIRIGNIN
;
A
#
# COMPACT_ATOMS: atom_id res chain seq x y z
N MET A 1 -25.37 -24.66 5.42
CA MET A 1 -26.22 -23.45 5.24
C MET A 1 -25.33 -22.32 4.77
N THR A 2 -25.43 -21.97 3.49
CA THR A 2 -24.71 -20.84 2.90
C THR A 2 -25.26 -19.54 3.49
N MET A 3 -24.46 -18.81 4.28
CA MET A 3 -24.78 -17.48 4.84
C MET A 3 -24.86 -16.39 3.74
N LYS A 4 -25.49 -16.68 2.61
CA LYS A 4 -25.66 -15.75 1.48
C LYS A 4 -26.98 -14.97 1.56
N GLU A 5 -27.93 -15.45 2.35
CA GLU A 5 -29.26 -14.86 2.49
C GLU A 5 -29.76 -14.97 3.94
N PRO A 6 -30.48 -13.97 4.47
CA PRO A 6 -30.68 -12.61 3.95
C PRO A 6 -29.43 -11.71 3.97
N ILE A 7 -29.37 -10.72 3.06
CA ILE A 7 -28.27 -9.75 2.95
C ILE A 7 -28.01 -8.97 4.25
N GLN A 8 -29.06 -8.79 5.04
CA GLN A 8 -29.06 -8.17 6.36
C GLN A 8 -28.13 -8.89 7.35
N ILE A 9 -27.93 -10.21 7.19
CA ILE A 9 -26.99 -10.97 8.02
C ILE A 9 -25.58 -10.42 7.82
N ILE A 10 -25.12 -10.34 6.57
CA ILE A 10 -23.77 -9.85 6.25
C ILE A 10 -23.62 -8.40 6.73
N LEU A 11 -24.63 -7.56 6.55
CA LEU A 11 -24.60 -6.16 7.04
C LEU A 11 -24.41 -6.08 8.56
N ILE A 12 -25.21 -6.83 9.33
CA ILE A 12 -25.11 -6.84 10.80
C ILE A 12 -23.74 -7.37 11.24
N PHE A 13 -23.23 -8.41 10.58
CA PHE A 13 -21.89 -8.95 10.83
C PHE A 13 -20.80 -7.89 10.62
N LEU A 14 -20.84 -7.18 9.49
CA LEU A 14 -19.82 -6.16 9.15
C LEU A 14 -19.92 -4.92 10.04
N GLN A 15 -21.13 -4.52 10.46
CA GLN A 15 -21.35 -3.42 11.40
C GLN A 15 -20.77 -3.75 12.80
N ASN A 16 -20.83 -5.01 13.21
CA ASN A 16 -20.36 -5.47 14.52
C ASN A 16 -18.99 -6.18 14.46
N LEU A 17 -18.23 -6.00 13.37
CA LEU A 17 -16.99 -6.74 13.12
C LEU A 17 -15.94 -6.55 14.25
N HIS A 18 -15.90 -5.36 14.86
CA HIS A 18 -15.02 -5.07 16.00
C HIS A 18 -15.32 -5.97 17.20
N ILE A 19 -16.60 -6.12 17.58
CA ILE A 19 -17.05 -6.99 18.69
C ILE A 19 -16.63 -8.44 18.42
N LEU A 20 -16.84 -8.90 17.18
CA LEU A 20 -16.50 -10.26 16.79
C LEU A 20 -14.99 -10.50 16.91
N SER A 21 -14.15 -9.55 16.52
CA SER A 21 -12.69 -9.68 16.65
C SER A 21 -12.19 -9.72 18.09
N GLU A 22 -12.86 -9.03 19.01
CA GLU A 22 -12.48 -8.99 20.42
C GLU A 22 -12.97 -10.22 21.19
N LYS A 23 -14.12 -10.77 20.80
CA LYS A 23 -14.78 -11.85 21.54
C LYS A 23 -14.46 -13.25 20.99
N PHE A 24 -14.07 -13.37 19.72
CA PHE A 24 -13.78 -14.67 19.12
C PHE A 24 -12.32 -15.09 19.36
N PRO A 25 -12.08 -16.33 19.79
CA PRO A 25 -10.76 -16.94 19.70
C PRO A 25 -10.26 -16.93 18.25
N VAL A 26 -8.95 -16.77 18.05
CA VAL A 26 -8.30 -16.68 16.72
C VAL A 26 -8.73 -17.81 15.77
N LYS A 27 -8.86 -19.03 16.30
CA LYS A 27 -9.28 -20.21 15.52
C LYS A 27 -10.71 -20.09 14.99
N GLU A 28 -11.63 -19.59 15.80
CA GLU A 28 -13.04 -19.41 15.42
C GLU A 28 -13.20 -18.22 14.48
N PHE A 29 -12.44 -17.14 14.70
CA PHE A 29 -12.38 -16.03 13.78
C PHE A 29 -12.01 -16.48 12.36
N ARG A 30 -10.97 -17.33 12.25
CA ARG A 30 -10.55 -17.90 10.96
C ARG A 30 -11.60 -18.80 10.32
N ASN A 31 -12.32 -19.60 11.11
CA ASN A 31 -13.27 -20.57 10.58
C ASN A 31 -14.61 -19.95 10.20
N TYR A 32 -15.05 -18.90 10.90
CA TYR A 32 -16.40 -18.35 10.75
C TYR A 32 -16.41 -16.92 10.21
N VAL A 33 -15.50 -16.05 10.66
CA VAL A 33 -15.51 -14.64 10.26
C VAL A 33 -14.79 -14.44 8.92
N LEU A 34 -13.64 -15.08 8.71
CA LEU A 34 -12.89 -14.93 7.47
C LEU A 34 -13.70 -15.32 6.21
N PRO A 35 -14.46 -16.43 6.16
CA PRO A 35 -15.30 -16.73 5.00
C PRO A 35 -16.36 -15.68 4.72
N ILE A 36 -16.91 -15.03 5.76
CA ILE A 36 -17.88 -13.93 5.61
C ILE A 36 -17.20 -12.71 4.98
N LEU A 37 -15.99 -12.36 5.44
CA LEU A 37 -15.23 -11.23 4.89
C LEU A 37 -14.89 -11.46 3.40
N GLN A 38 -14.46 -12.69 3.05
CA GLN A 38 -14.19 -13.05 1.66
C GLN A 38 -15.45 -12.95 0.80
N LEU A 39 -16.57 -13.49 1.28
CA LEU A 39 -17.86 -13.40 0.61
C LEU A 39 -18.31 -11.94 0.42
N ALA A 40 -18.09 -11.09 1.43
CA ALA A 40 -18.45 -9.68 1.41
C ALA A 40 -17.62 -8.85 0.41
N ILE A 41 -16.40 -9.27 0.10
CA ILE A 41 -15.57 -8.63 -0.92
C ILE A 41 -15.94 -9.13 -2.32
N ASP A 42 -16.26 -10.42 -2.46
CA ASP A 42 -16.52 -11.06 -3.76
C ASP A 42 -17.96 -10.87 -4.28
N THR A 43 -18.89 -10.39 -3.45
CA THR A 43 -20.28 -10.11 -3.86
C THR A 43 -20.38 -8.94 -4.82
N ASP A 44 -21.34 -8.93 -5.74
CA ASP A 44 -21.62 -7.79 -6.63
C ASP A 44 -22.33 -6.62 -5.91
N ASN A 45 -22.66 -6.79 -4.62
CA ASN A 45 -23.30 -5.73 -3.85
C ASN A 45 -22.30 -4.68 -3.38
N LYS A 46 -22.29 -3.54 -4.08
CA LYS A 46 -21.47 -2.36 -3.77
C LYS A 46 -21.52 -1.95 -2.29
N MET A 47 -22.71 -1.89 -1.68
CA MET A 47 -22.86 -1.45 -0.30
C MET A 47 -22.14 -2.38 0.67
N ILE A 48 -22.24 -3.70 0.46
CA ILE A 48 -21.53 -4.69 1.27
C ILE A 48 -20.02 -4.57 1.08
N GLN A 49 -19.56 -4.49 -0.17
CA GLN A 49 -18.14 -4.35 -0.48
C GLN A 49 -17.56 -3.13 0.25
N GLU A 50 -18.19 -1.96 0.10
CA GLU A 50 -17.71 -0.72 0.72
C GLU A 50 -17.75 -0.78 2.25
N LEU A 51 -18.79 -1.36 2.84
CA LEU A 51 -18.86 -1.55 4.30
C LEU A 51 -17.75 -2.48 4.78
N CYS A 52 -17.52 -3.59 4.09
CA CYS A 52 -16.46 -4.53 4.42
C CYS A 52 -15.09 -3.86 4.36
N LEU A 53 -14.79 -3.13 3.29
CA LEU A 53 -13.51 -2.41 3.11
C LEU A 53 -13.27 -1.35 4.20
N LYS A 54 -14.33 -0.70 4.68
CA LYS A 54 -14.25 0.29 5.78
C LYS A 54 -14.02 -0.35 7.14
N SER A 55 -14.63 -1.51 7.40
CA SER A 55 -14.52 -2.22 8.67
C SER A 55 -13.23 -3.05 8.79
N LEU A 56 -12.68 -3.57 7.69
CA LEU A 56 -11.56 -4.51 7.71
C LEU A 56 -10.28 -3.98 8.39
N PRO A 57 -9.90 -2.69 8.29
CA PRO A 57 -8.74 -2.17 9.00
C PRO A 57 -8.88 -2.14 10.53
N THR A 58 -10.11 -2.10 11.09
CA THR A 58 -10.30 -2.04 12.56
C THR A 58 -9.88 -3.34 13.24
N ILE A 59 -9.89 -4.44 12.50
CA ILE A 59 -9.52 -5.78 12.95
C ILE A 59 -8.13 -6.20 12.45
N GLY A 60 -7.41 -5.31 11.76
CA GLY A 60 -6.10 -5.59 11.16
C GLY A 60 -5.07 -6.17 12.14
N LYS A 61 -5.02 -5.64 13.36
CA LYS A 61 -4.12 -6.11 14.43
C LYS A 61 -4.45 -7.51 14.94
N ALA A 62 -5.73 -7.91 14.91
CA ALA A 62 -6.19 -9.20 15.40
C ALA A 62 -6.03 -10.31 14.35
N MET A 63 -5.80 -9.94 13.09
CA MET A 63 -5.62 -10.89 11.99
C MET A 63 -4.16 -11.32 11.86
N ASP A 64 -3.97 -12.61 11.62
CA ASP A 64 -2.67 -13.16 11.24
C ASP A 64 -2.21 -12.62 9.87
N LEU A 65 -0.92 -12.28 9.77
CA LEU A 65 -0.33 -11.71 8.56
C LEU A 65 -0.50 -12.61 7.33
N ASN A 66 -0.42 -13.94 7.49
CA ASN A 66 -0.61 -14.86 6.37
C ASN A 66 -2.06 -14.88 5.89
N LEU A 67 -3.02 -14.67 6.79
CA LEU A 67 -4.43 -14.54 6.40
C LEU A 67 -4.64 -13.26 5.59
N LEU A 68 -4.12 -12.13 6.06
CA LEU A 68 -4.17 -10.87 5.32
C LEU A 68 -3.56 -11.02 3.92
N LYS A 69 -2.31 -11.51 3.85
CA LYS A 69 -1.54 -11.69 2.62
C LYS A 69 -2.19 -12.63 1.63
N ASN A 70 -2.62 -13.82 2.08
CA ASN A 70 -3.03 -14.87 1.15
C ASN A 70 -4.53 -14.87 0.86
N SER A 71 -5.35 -14.29 1.75
CA SER A 71 -6.81 -14.43 1.67
C SER A 71 -7.55 -13.13 1.37
N LEU A 72 -7.07 -11.99 1.88
CA LEU A 72 -7.80 -10.72 1.82
C LEU A 72 -7.18 -9.74 0.83
N LEU A 73 -5.87 -9.52 0.87
CA LEU A 73 -5.18 -8.60 -0.05
C LEU A 73 -5.45 -8.92 -1.53
N PRO A 74 -5.32 -10.18 -2.01
CA PRO A 74 -5.55 -10.49 -3.43
C PRO A 74 -7.00 -10.22 -3.87
N ARG A 75 -7.96 -10.32 -2.94
CA ARG A 75 -9.37 -10.04 -3.21
C ARG A 75 -9.64 -8.55 -3.29
N ILE A 76 -9.08 -7.77 -2.37
CA ILE A 76 -9.18 -6.30 -2.38
C ILE A 76 -8.52 -5.74 -3.64
N GLN A 77 -7.32 -6.23 -3.99
CA GLN A 77 -6.61 -5.83 -5.21
C GLN A 77 -7.43 -6.16 -6.47
N ARG A 78 -7.96 -7.39 -6.57
CA ARG A 78 -8.82 -7.78 -7.69
C ARG A 78 -10.02 -6.86 -7.82
N LEU A 79 -10.75 -6.63 -6.72
CA LEU A 79 -11.91 -5.75 -6.69
C LEU A 79 -11.54 -4.32 -7.13
N CYS A 80 -10.40 -3.79 -6.66
CA CYS A 80 -9.92 -2.47 -7.01
C CYS A 80 -9.63 -2.31 -8.51
N LEU A 81 -9.11 -3.36 -9.15
CA LEU A 81 -8.81 -3.38 -10.58
C LEU A 81 -10.06 -3.60 -11.44
N SER A 82 -10.99 -4.44 -10.99
CA SER A 82 -12.17 -4.83 -11.79
C SER A 82 -13.40 -3.94 -11.62
N THR A 83 -13.55 -3.22 -10.51
CA THR A 83 -14.75 -2.43 -10.25
C THR A 83 -14.88 -1.21 -11.18
N GLU A 84 -16.07 -0.91 -11.67
CA GLU A 84 -16.33 0.33 -12.42
C GLU A 84 -16.60 1.53 -11.50
N TYR A 85 -16.94 1.25 -10.23
CA TYR A 85 -17.30 2.29 -9.28
C TYR A 85 -16.06 2.96 -8.68
N LEU A 86 -15.92 4.26 -8.94
CA LEU A 86 -14.84 5.08 -8.37
C LEU A 86 -14.80 5.02 -6.84
N SER A 87 -15.98 5.03 -6.19
CA SER A 87 -16.10 4.96 -4.73
C SER A 87 -15.62 3.61 -4.17
N THR A 88 -15.94 2.48 -4.82
CA THR A 88 -15.44 1.16 -4.43
C THR A 88 -13.93 1.08 -4.56
N ARG A 89 -13.38 1.58 -5.68
CA ARG A 89 -11.93 1.66 -5.89
C ARG A 89 -11.24 2.50 -4.81
N MET A 90 -11.81 3.65 -4.48
CA MET A 90 -11.29 4.51 -3.42
C MET A 90 -11.30 3.80 -2.05
N ASN A 91 -12.38 3.10 -1.72
CA ASN A 91 -12.46 2.32 -0.47
C ASN A 91 -11.43 1.18 -0.44
N CYS A 92 -11.11 0.54 -1.57
CA CYS A 92 -10.06 -0.47 -1.64
C CYS A 92 -8.69 0.13 -1.29
N LEU A 93 -8.35 1.28 -1.87
CA LEU A 93 -7.08 1.97 -1.61
C LEU A 93 -6.97 2.46 -0.17
N LEU A 94 -8.04 3.03 0.39
CA LEU A 94 -8.09 3.43 1.80
C LEU A 94 -7.93 2.23 2.73
N CYS A 95 -8.55 1.10 2.41
CA CYS A 95 -8.42 -0.14 3.17
C CYS A 95 -6.96 -0.60 3.18
N ILE A 96 -6.32 -0.72 2.00
CA ILE A 96 -4.90 -1.10 1.87
C ILE A 96 -3.99 -0.14 2.62
N GLY A 97 -4.19 1.18 2.47
CA GLY A 97 -3.38 2.19 3.15
C GLY A 97 -3.45 2.08 4.68
N LYS A 98 -4.62 1.78 5.25
CA LYS A 98 -4.77 1.57 6.70
C LYS A 98 -4.23 0.22 7.18
N LEU A 99 -4.16 -0.78 6.32
CA LEU A 99 -3.56 -2.08 6.63
C LEU A 99 -2.03 -2.07 6.54
N LEU A 100 -1.44 -1.05 5.92
CA LEU A 100 -0.01 -0.98 5.66
C LEU A 100 0.84 -1.19 6.93
N ASP A 101 0.42 -0.64 8.07
CA ASP A 101 1.10 -0.75 9.37
C ASP A 101 1.07 -2.17 9.97
N HIS A 102 0.24 -3.04 9.42
CA HIS A 102 0.09 -4.45 9.78
C HIS A 102 0.80 -5.39 8.82
N LEU A 103 1.36 -4.87 7.73
CA LEU A 103 2.09 -5.66 6.73
C LEU A 103 3.59 -5.64 7.00
N ASP A 104 4.28 -6.68 6.58
CA ASP A 104 5.74 -6.68 6.56
C ASP A 104 6.27 -5.86 5.37
N LYS A 105 7.55 -5.49 5.47
CA LYS A 105 8.26 -4.74 4.43
C LYS A 105 8.23 -5.44 3.07
N TRP A 106 8.36 -6.76 3.05
CA TRP A 106 8.45 -7.53 1.80
C TRP A 106 7.13 -7.50 1.03
N ILE A 107 6.00 -7.71 1.71
CA ILE A 107 4.65 -7.61 1.14
C ILE A 107 4.42 -6.20 0.59
N VAL A 108 4.77 -5.16 1.35
CA VAL A 108 4.58 -3.78 0.86
C VAL A 108 5.37 -3.56 -0.44
N MET A 109 6.63 -3.98 -0.46
CA MET A 109 7.51 -3.67 -1.60
C MET A 109 7.28 -4.54 -2.84
N ASP A 110 6.94 -5.83 -2.66
CA ASP A 110 6.86 -6.80 -3.76
C ASP A 110 5.43 -7.10 -4.20
N ASP A 111 4.43 -6.70 -3.41
CA ASP A 111 3.01 -6.90 -3.72
C ASP A 111 2.26 -5.56 -3.79
N ILE A 112 2.21 -4.80 -2.69
CA ILE A 112 1.40 -3.57 -2.62
C ILE A 112 1.89 -2.50 -3.61
N LEU A 113 3.17 -2.12 -3.60
CA LEU A 113 3.65 -1.06 -4.49
C LEU A 113 3.51 -1.44 -5.98
N PRO A 114 3.89 -2.65 -6.43
CA PRO A 114 3.64 -3.09 -7.81
C PRO A 114 2.16 -3.11 -8.17
N PHE A 115 1.27 -3.48 -7.25
CA PHE A 115 -0.18 -3.42 -7.46
C PHE A 115 -0.66 -1.99 -7.75
N LEU A 116 -0.18 -0.99 -7.00
CA LEU A 116 -0.58 0.42 -7.22
C LEU A 116 -0.24 0.88 -8.65
N GLN A 117 0.87 0.40 -9.21
CA GLN A 117 1.31 0.74 -10.57
C GLN A 117 0.38 0.20 -11.67
N GLN A 118 -0.41 -0.83 -11.37
CA GLN A 118 -1.38 -1.40 -12.31
C GLN A 118 -2.67 -0.56 -12.42
N ILE A 119 -2.91 0.35 -11.48
CA ILE A 119 -4.11 1.18 -11.45
C ILE A 119 -3.97 2.30 -12.50
N LYS A 120 -4.79 2.22 -13.56
CA LYS A 120 -4.77 3.17 -14.69
C LYS A 120 -5.65 4.41 -14.49
N SER A 121 -6.39 4.50 -13.39
CA SER A 121 -7.27 5.64 -13.13
C SER A 121 -6.45 6.91 -12.94
N ARG A 122 -6.87 8.00 -13.60
CA ARG A 122 -6.29 9.33 -13.48
C ARG A 122 -7.12 10.29 -12.64
N GLU A 123 -8.21 9.83 -12.03
CA GLU A 123 -9.04 10.69 -11.19
C GLU A 123 -8.24 11.25 -10.00
N PRO A 124 -8.32 12.56 -9.70
CA PRO A 124 -7.52 13.18 -8.64
C PRO A 124 -7.66 12.48 -7.28
N ILE A 125 -8.87 12.01 -6.95
CA ILE A 125 -9.13 11.27 -5.71
C ILE A 125 -8.33 9.97 -5.63
N ILE A 126 -8.19 9.25 -6.75
CA ILE A 126 -7.42 8.00 -6.83
C ILE A 126 -5.94 8.28 -6.83
N LEU A 127 -5.49 9.29 -7.59
CA LEU A 127 -4.10 9.74 -7.58
C LEU A 127 -3.65 10.12 -6.17
N MET A 128 -4.46 10.86 -5.43
CA MET A 128 -4.14 11.24 -4.06
C MET A 128 -4.17 10.06 -3.08
N ALA A 129 -5.00 9.05 -3.32
CA ALA A 129 -4.99 7.83 -2.51
C ALA A 129 -3.71 7.01 -2.74
N ILE A 130 -3.30 6.82 -3.99
CA ILE A 130 -2.05 6.16 -4.36
C ILE A 130 -0.86 6.92 -3.76
N PHE A 131 -0.81 8.24 -3.93
CA PHE A 131 0.19 9.11 -3.31
C PHE A 131 0.26 8.92 -1.79
N GLY A 132 -0.88 8.89 -1.11
CA GLY A 132 -0.94 8.69 0.34
C GLY A 132 -0.30 7.38 0.79
N ILE A 133 -0.50 6.30 0.03
CA ILE A 133 0.10 4.99 0.32
C ILE A 133 1.62 5.03 0.10
N TYR A 134 2.10 5.61 -1.00
CA TYR A 134 3.53 5.78 -1.24
C TYR A 134 4.21 6.64 -0.17
N ARG A 135 3.57 7.74 0.24
CA ARG A 135 4.05 8.59 1.32
C ARG A 135 4.14 7.81 2.63
N LEU A 136 3.09 7.07 2.98
CA LEU A 136 3.09 6.25 4.20
C LEU A 136 4.18 5.18 4.15
N ALA A 137 4.32 4.45 3.04
CA ALA A 137 5.35 3.43 2.86
C ALA A 137 6.77 4.00 2.96
N PHE A 138 6.99 5.23 2.48
CA PHE A 138 8.27 5.93 2.54
C PHE A 138 8.59 6.46 3.95
N SER A 139 7.64 7.15 4.59
CA SER A 139 7.84 7.78 5.90
C SER A 139 7.80 6.80 7.08
N HIS A 140 7.27 5.59 6.88
CA HIS A 140 7.10 4.63 7.96
C HIS A 140 8.44 3.95 8.32
N GLU A 141 8.86 4.11 9.58
CA GLU A 141 10.17 3.68 10.12
C GLU A 141 10.53 2.22 9.81
N ARG A 142 9.54 1.32 9.86
CA ARG A 142 9.75 -0.12 9.64
C ARG A 142 9.64 -0.58 8.18
N LEU A 143 8.96 0.21 7.33
CA LEU A 143 8.69 -0.21 5.95
C LEU A 143 9.81 0.24 5.04
N GLY A 144 10.20 1.53 5.09
CA GLY A 144 11.35 2.14 4.43
C GLY A 144 11.67 1.59 3.02
N ILE A 145 11.33 2.35 1.99
CA ILE A 145 11.60 1.96 0.59
C ILE A 145 13.11 1.92 0.34
N SER A 146 13.62 0.78 -0.12
CA SER A 146 15.04 0.66 -0.46
C SER A 146 15.43 1.60 -1.61
N ARG A 147 16.64 2.17 -1.55
CA ARG A 147 17.31 2.93 -2.62
C ARG A 147 17.01 2.45 -4.05
N GLU A 148 17.22 1.16 -4.31
CA GLU A 148 17.11 0.57 -5.64
C GLU A 148 15.67 0.63 -6.15
N LYS A 149 14.70 0.20 -5.34
CA LYS A 149 13.27 0.29 -5.66
C LYS A 149 12.82 1.74 -5.84
N LEU A 150 13.36 2.65 -5.03
CA LEU A 150 13.03 4.07 -5.09
C LEU A 150 13.45 4.67 -6.44
N ALA A 151 14.69 4.40 -6.88
CA ALA A 151 15.23 4.88 -8.16
C ALA A 151 14.62 4.21 -9.39
N THR A 152 14.33 2.91 -9.34
CA THR A 152 13.96 2.12 -10.53
C THR A 152 12.45 1.96 -10.74
N LYS A 153 11.65 2.08 -9.67
CA LYS A 153 10.20 1.80 -9.73
C LYS A 153 9.35 2.93 -9.16
N VAL A 154 9.69 3.46 -8.00
CA VAL A 154 8.83 4.42 -7.29
C VAL A 154 8.88 5.81 -7.92
N LEU A 155 10.05 6.42 -8.00
CA LEU A 155 10.21 7.75 -8.62
C LEU A 155 9.78 7.77 -10.10
N PRO A 156 10.19 6.79 -10.95
CA PRO A 156 9.74 6.74 -12.34
C PRO A 156 8.23 6.62 -12.51
N TYR A 157 7.52 6.07 -11.51
CA TYR A 157 6.06 6.00 -11.50
C TYR A 157 5.40 7.28 -10.98
N LEU A 158 5.91 7.86 -9.88
CA LEU A 158 5.29 9.02 -9.22
C LEU A 158 5.50 10.33 -10.00
N ILE A 159 6.65 10.51 -10.64
CA ILE A 159 6.97 11.75 -11.38
C ILE A 159 5.93 12.01 -12.50
N PRO A 160 5.61 11.06 -13.39
CA PRO A 160 4.55 11.25 -14.39
C PRO A 160 3.18 11.56 -13.79
N LEU A 161 2.85 11.04 -12.60
CA LEU A 161 1.57 11.35 -11.94
C LEU A 161 1.50 12.79 -11.43
N SER A 162 2.64 13.39 -11.10
CA SER A 162 2.71 14.76 -10.57
C SER A 162 2.36 15.83 -11.62
N ILE A 163 2.45 15.51 -12.91
CA ILE A 163 2.18 16.44 -14.01
C ILE A 163 0.77 16.29 -14.61
N GLU A 164 -0.08 15.45 -14.02
CA GLU A 164 -1.45 15.25 -14.48
C GLU A 164 -2.27 16.55 -14.35
N SER A 165 -2.91 16.97 -15.45
CA SER A 165 -3.56 18.29 -15.56
C SER A 165 -4.77 18.50 -14.64
N ASN A 166 -5.26 17.43 -14.02
CA ASN A 166 -6.44 17.46 -13.15
C ASN A 166 -6.09 17.66 -11.66
N LEU A 167 -4.80 17.78 -11.33
CA LEU A 167 -4.35 18.11 -9.99
C LEU A 167 -4.51 19.60 -9.71
N ASN A 168 -4.90 19.93 -8.47
CA ASN A 168 -4.87 21.31 -7.98
C ASN A 168 -3.50 21.66 -7.36
N LEU A 169 -3.26 22.95 -7.11
CA LEU A 169 -1.99 23.45 -6.58
C LEU A 169 -1.56 22.77 -5.26
N LYS A 170 -2.50 22.47 -4.36
CA LYS A 170 -2.18 21.80 -3.09
C LYS A 170 -1.75 20.35 -3.32
N GLN A 171 -2.41 19.66 -4.24
CA GLN A 171 -2.08 18.28 -4.61
C GLN A 171 -0.71 18.22 -5.30
N TYR A 172 -0.46 19.09 -6.27
CA TYR A 172 0.84 19.20 -6.93
C TYR A 172 1.96 19.50 -5.93
N SER A 173 1.77 20.49 -5.04
CA SER A 173 2.76 20.83 -4.01
C SER A 173 3.09 19.63 -3.10
N ALA A 174 2.08 18.81 -2.76
CA ALA A 174 2.31 17.59 -2.00
C ALA A 174 3.15 16.55 -2.77
N TYR A 175 2.88 16.37 -4.07
CA TYR A 175 3.71 15.53 -4.95
C TYR A 175 5.15 16.03 -5.04
N ALA A 176 5.33 17.32 -5.32
CA ALA A 176 6.65 17.93 -5.45
C ALA A 176 7.49 17.77 -4.17
N SER A 177 6.88 18.01 -3.00
CA SER A 177 7.53 17.81 -1.70
C SER A 177 7.98 16.37 -1.51
N LEU A 178 7.08 15.39 -1.74
CA LEU A 178 7.42 13.97 -1.55
C LEU A 178 8.53 13.51 -2.50
N ILE A 179 8.47 13.93 -3.78
CA ILE A 179 9.49 13.59 -4.77
C ILE A 179 10.85 14.16 -4.35
N HIS A 180 10.88 15.41 -3.86
CA HIS A 180 12.10 16.04 -3.37
C HIS A 180 12.69 15.29 -2.16
N ASP A 181 11.85 14.90 -1.20
CA ASP A 181 12.26 14.12 -0.03
C ASP A 181 12.84 12.76 -0.43
N MET A 182 12.20 12.09 -1.40
CA MET A 182 12.65 10.81 -1.93
C MET A 182 14.00 10.93 -2.67
N CYS A 183 14.20 11.97 -3.49
CA CYS A 183 15.47 12.24 -4.16
C CYS A 183 16.58 12.54 -3.15
N THR A 184 16.31 13.37 -2.15
CA THR A 184 17.27 13.70 -1.09
C THR A 184 17.69 12.45 -0.31
N HIS A 185 16.73 11.56 -0.01
CA HIS A 185 17.02 10.29 0.64
C HIS A 185 17.87 9.36 -0.25
N LEU A 186 17.54 9.25 -1.54
CA LEU A 186 18.30 8.49 -2.53
C LEU A 186 19.76 8.94 -2.61
N GLU A 187 19.98 10.26 -2.69
CA GLU A 187 21.31 10.87 -2.74
C GLU A 187 22.12 10.55 -1.48
N ARG A 188 21.53 10.74 -0.30
CA ARG A 188 22.19 10.44 0.97
C ARG A 188 22.60 8.97 1.09
N GLU A 189 21.70 8.04 0.76
CA GLU A 189 22.01 6.61 0.83
C GLU A 189 23.07 6.19 -0.21
N GLN A 190 23.03 6.77 -1.42
CA GLN A 190 24.04 6.49 -2.43
C GLN A 190 25.41 7.05 -2.05
N TYR A 191 25.46 8.28 -1.52
CA TYR A 191 26.69 8.90 -1.06
C TYR A 191 27.34 8.06 0.05
N ALA A 192 26.58 7.72 1.10
CA ALA A 192 27.09 6.90 2.21
C ALA A 192 27.60 5.53 1.74
N LYS A 193 26.93 4.91 0.77
CA LYS A 193 27.39 3.63 0.21
C LYS A 193 28.69 3.78 -0.57
N LEU A 194 28.83 4.83 -1.38
CA LEU A 194 30.05 5.08 -2.14
C LEU A 194 31.22 5.45 -1.24
N GLU A 195 30.99 6.22 -0.17
CA GLU A 195 32.00 6.56 0.83
C GLU A 195 32.51 5.32 1.57
N GLN A 196 31.63 4.38 1.93
CA GLN A 196 32.05 3.10 2.52
C GLN A 196 32.85 2.22 1.54
N LEU A 197 32.51 2.26 0.26
CA LEU A 197 33.19 1.45 -0.76
C LEU A 197 34.55 2.04 -1.17
N HIS A 198 34.66 3.36 -1.26
CA HIS A 198 35.86 4.04 -1.77
C HIS A 198 36.74 4.65 -0.67
N GLY A 199 36.20 4.93 0.52
CA GLY A 199 36.96 5.48 1.64
C GLY A 199 38.06 4.56 2.18
N ALA A 200 38.08 3.27 1.81
CA ALA A 200 39.18 2.35 2.08
C ALA A 200 40.19 2.20 0.92
N THR A 201 39.92 2.79 -0.25
CA THR A 201 40.70 2.64 -1.50
C THR A 201 41.26 3.95 -2.03
N ASP A 202 40.84 5.09 -1.49
CA ASP A 202 41.29 6.40 -1.97
C ASP A 202 42.74 6.75 -1.56
N GLU A 203 43.36 6.04 -0.60
CA GLU A 203 44.81 6.16 -0.36
C GLU A 203 45.65 5.57 -1.52
N ASP A 204 45.18 4.53 -2.21
CA ASP A 204 45.91 3.89 -3.32
C ASP A 204 45.57 4.49 -4.70
N SER A 205 44.38 5.08 -4.82
CA SER A 205 43.86 5.61 -6.10
C SER A 205 44.39 7.01 -6.41
N MET A 206 44.60 7.85 -5.38
CA MET A 206 45.13 9.21 -5.55
C MET A 206 46.58 9.22 -6.08
N ILE A 207 47.36 8.16 -5.85
CA ILE A 207 48.74 8.02 -6.40
C ILE A 207 48.72 7.75 -7.92
N ARG A 208 47.63 7.17 -8.46
CA ARG A 208 47.56 6.79 -9.88
C ARG A 208 46.98 7.88 -10.77
N ILE A 209 46.08 8.71 -10.26
CA ILE A 209 45.46 9.80 -11.05
C ILE A 209 46.44 10.98 -11.24
N GLY A 210 47.41 11.17 -10.33
CA GLY A 210 48.48 12.17 -10.50
C GLY A 210 49.56 11.84 -11.52
N ASN A 211 49.54 10.62 -12.11
CA ASN A 211 50.52 10.14 -13.09
C ASN A 211 49.96 9.99 -14.50
N ILE A 212 48.78 10.55 -14.78
CA ILE A 212 48.22 10.59 -16.13
C ILE A 212 47.94 12.06 -16.46
N ASN A 213 49.02 12.75 -16.83
CA ASN A 213 49.14 14.02 -17.58
C ASN A 213 47.99 15.02 -17.54
#